data_AF-A0A7X8LDM6-F1
#
_entry.id   AF-A0A7X8LDM6-F1
#
_cell.length_a   1.000
_cell.length_b   1.000
_cell.length_c   1.000
_cell.angle_alpha   90.00
_cell.angle_beta   90.00
_cell.angle_gamma   90.00
#
_symmetry.space_group_name_H-M   'P 1'
#
loop_
_entity.id
_entity.type
_entity.pdbx_description
1 polymer ?
#
loop_
_entity_poly.entity_id
_entity_poly.type
_entity_poly.pdbx_seq_one_letter_code
_entity_poly.pdbx_strand_id
1 'polypeptide(L)'
;MIRYSRILEKNPREIVLLKSRPCKWGRCSFCDYIDDNCNDELAIIEFNYNLLQNISGEFKKLEIINSASVFELPKKSLQDIKDIVSIKAIEDLYFESHYNYRHRLEEIRSYFPGVNVKFKCGIETFDDDFRNKYLKKGVSFDNPKEVAGYFDTICLLVGI
;
A
#
# COMPACT_ATOMS: atom_id res chain seq x y z
N MET A 1 0.77 -17.00 8.77
CA MET A 1 0.67 -15.53 8.60
C MET A 1 -0.79 -15.16 8.40
N ILE A 2 -1.31 -14.16 9.11
CA ILE A 2 -2.69 -13.67 8.95
C ILE A 2 -2.71 -12.67 7.79
N ARG A 3 -3.64 -12.86 6.85
CA ARG A 3 -3.68 -12.15 5.56
C ARG A 3 -4.91 -11.28 5.36
N TYR A 4 -5.97 -11.54 6.09
CA TYR A 4 -7.20 -10.77 6.11
C TYR A 4 -7.56 -10.52 7.58
N SER A 5 -7.98 -9.30 7.90
CA SER A 5 -8.43 -8.93 9.23
C SER A 5 -9.34 -7.71 9.17
N ARG A 6 -9.80 -7.26 10.35
CA ARG A 6 -10.59 -6.05 10.57
C ARG A 6 -9.87 -5.15 11.54
N ILE A 7 -9.77 -3.87 11.21
CA ILE A 7 -9.41 -2.81 12.16
C ILE A 7 -10.72 -2.29 12.72
N LEU A 8 -10.92 -2.40 14.04
CA LEU A 8 -12.20 -2.07 14.68
C LEU A 8 -12.21 -0.68 15.35
N GLU A 9 -11.04 -0.10 15.59
CA GLU A 9 -10.90 1.16 16.32
C GLU A 9 -10.46 2.33 15.41
N LYS A 10 -10.84 3.54 15.82
CA LYS A 10 -10.54 4.83 15.17
C LYS A 10 -11.15 4.97 13.77
N ASN A 11 -10.58 4.30 12.77
CA ASN A 11 -11.05 4.32 11.38
C ASN A 11 -11.38 2.88 10.94
N PRO A 12 -12.55 2.34 11.34
CA PRO A 12 -12.87 0.94 11.11
C PRO A 12 -12.86 0.60 9.62
N ARG A 13 -12.20 -0.52 9.27
CA ARG A 13 -12.04 -0.97 7.88
C ARG A 13 -11.55 -2.41 7.83
N GLU A 14 -11.83 -3.07 6.71
CA GLU A 14 -11.19 -4.36 6.39
C GLU A 14 -9.76 -4.12 5.93
N ILE A 15 -8.86 -5.07 6.18
CA ILE A 15 -7.47 -5.00 5.74
C ILE A 15 -7.02 -6.34 5.16
N VAL A 16 -6.32 -6.29 4.03
CA VAL A 16 -5.69 -7.46 3.39
C VAL A 16 -4.20 -7.23 3.14
N LEU A 17 -3.41 -8.29 3.32
CA LEU A 17 -2.00 -8.37 2.97
C LEU A 17 -1.82 -9.25 1.74
N LEU A 18 -1.80 -8.62 0.56
CA LEU A 18 -1.61 -9.28 -0.73
C LEU A 18 -0.14 -9.61 -0.98
N LYS A 19 0.12 -10.51 -1.92
CA LYS A 19 1.46 -10.69 -2.51
C LYS A 19 1.64 -9.75 -3.69
N SER A 20 2.89 -9.36 -3.95
CA SER A 20 3.26 -8.55 -5.10
C SER A 20 4.61 -8.94 -5.66
N ARG A 21 4.96 -8.34 -6.81
CA ARG A 21 6.32 -8.37 -7.35
C ARG A 21 7.31 -7.73 -6.36
N PRO A 22 8.63 -7.96 -6.50
CA PRO A 22 9.64 -7.35 -5.63
C PRO A 22 9.51 -5.82 -5.55
N CYS A 23 9.58 -5.29 -4.34
CA CYS A 23 9.58 -3.84 -4.10
C CYS A 23 10.66 -3.14 -4.94
N LYS A 24 10.25 -2.16 -5.75
CA LYS A 24 11.17 -1.45 -6.65
C LYS A 24 12.33 -0.75 -5.93
N TRP A 25 12.12 -0.26 -4.70
CA TRP A 25 13.20 0.33 -3.93
C TRP A 25 14.10 -0.72 -3.27
N GLY A 26 13.50 -1.67 -2.53
CA GLY A 26 14.15 -2.89 -2.04
C GLY A 26 15.41 -2.72 -1.18
N ARG A 27 15.74 -1.52 -0.69
CA ARG A 27 17.03 -1.21 -0.05
C ARG A 27 16.93 -0.63 1.36
N CYS A 28 15.72 -0.51 1.91
CA CYS A 28 15.54 -0.06 3.30
C CYS A 28 16.26 -1.04 4.23
N SER A 29 17.17 -0.54 5.07
CA SER A 29 18.07 -1.39 5.87
C SER A 29 17.34 -2.20 6.96
N PHE A 30 16.15 -1.76 7.36
CA PHE A 30 15.34 -2.35 8.42
C PHE A 30 14.22 -3.28 7.92
N CYS A 31 13.97 -3.32 6.60
CA CYS A 31 12.75 -3.92 6.06
C CYS A 31 13.02 -5.34 5.57
N ASP A 32 12.46 -6.32 6.28
CA ASP A 32 12.41 -7.74 5.90
C ASP A 32 11.04 -8.14 5.29
N TYR A 33 10.05 -7.23 5.28
CA TYR A 33 8.74 -7.52 4.69
C TYR A 33 8.80 -7.91 3.21
N ILE A 34 9.86 -7.49 2.51
CA ILE A 34 10.11 -7.85 1.11
C ILE A 34 10.36 -9.35 0.92
N ASP A 35 10.65 -10.11 1.98
CA ASP A 35 10.72 -11.58 1.94
C ASP A 35 9.38 -12.22 1.55
N ASP A 36 8.28 -11.47 1.70
CA ASP A 36 6.97 -11.90 1.25
C ASP A 36 6.69 -11.63 -0.25
N ASN A 37 7.55 -10.88 -0.93
CA ASN A 37 7.43 -10.65 -2.37
C ASN A 37 7.63 -11.96 -3.15
N CYS A 38 7.12 -12.00 -4.38
CA CYS A 38 7.21 -13.18 -5.24
C CYS A 38 7.57 -12.77 -6.67
N ASN A 39 8.31 -13.62 -7.40
CA ASN A 39 8.61 -13.42 -8.81
C ASN A 39 7.63 -14.15 -9.74
N ASP A 40 6.91 -15.16 -9.23
CA ASP A 40 5.90 -15.88 -10.00
C ASP A 40 4.58 -15.09 -10.01
N GLU A 41 4.33 -14.44 -11.14
CA GLU A 41 3.15 -13.61 -11.34
C GLU A 41 1.83 -14.40 -11.27
N LEU A 42 1.80 -15.63 -11.79
CA LEU A 42 0.59 -16.45 -11.76
C LEU A 42 0.26 -16.86 -10.33
N ALA A 43 1.28 -17.26 -9.55
CA ALA A 43 1.11 -17.58 -8.14
C ALA A 43 0.65 -16.36 -7.33
N ILE A 44 1.14 -15.14 -7.63
CA ILE A 44 0.66 -13.90 -7.00
C ILE A 44 -0.82 -13.70 -7.30
N ILE A 45 -1.21 -13.80 -8.58
CA ILE A 45 -2.59 -13.54 -9.02
C ILE A 45 -3.55 -14.52 -8.35
N GLU A 46 -3.25 -15.82 -8.38
CA GLU A 46 -4.10 -16.85 -7.76
C GLU A 46 -4.22 -16.64 -6.25
N PHE A 47 -3.10 -16.39 -5.56
CA PHE A 47 -3.10 -16.12 -4.13
C PHE A 47 -3.98 -14.92 -3.77
N ASN A 48 -3.78 -13.80 -4.48
CA ASN A 48 -4.51 -12.56 -4.24
C ASN A 48 -6.00 -12.73 -4.52
N TYR A 49 -6.37 -13.37 -5.64
CA TYR A 49 -7.76 -13.60 -6.01
C TYR A 49 -8.52 -14.35 -4.92
N ASN A 50 -7.95 -15.44 -4.41
CA ASN A 50 -8.54 -16.24 -3.33
C ASN A 50 -8.67 -15.45 -2.03
N LEU A 51 -7.65 -14.67 -1.67
CA LEU A 51 -7.66 -13.85 -0.47
C LEU A 51 -8.74 -12.76 -0.52
N LEU A 52 -8.89 -12.11 -1.67
CA LEU A 52 -9.87 -11.03 -1.88
C LEU A 52 -11.33 -11.49 -1.69
N GLN A 53 -11.63 -12.79 -1.84
CA GLN A 53 -12.98 -13.32 -1.63
C GLN A 53 -13.48 -13.21 -0.18
N ASN A 54 -12.56 -12.98 0.78
CA ASN A 54 -12.92 -12.82 2.19
C ASN A 54 -13.51 -11.44 2.51
N ILE A 55 -13.42 -10.48 1.60
CA ILE A 55 -13.88 -9.10 1.82
C ILE A 55 -15.41 -9.06 1.82
N SER A 56 -15.99 -8.56 2.91
CA SER A 56 -17.44 -8.47 3.08
C SER A 56 -18.02 -7.12 2.61
N GLY A 57 -17.23 -6.06 2.68
CA GLY A 57 -17.67 -4.68 2.45
C GLY A 57 -18.34 -4.02 3.65
N GLU A 58 -18.30 -4.63 4.84
CA GLU A 58 -19.11 -4.21 6.00
C GLU A 58 -18.87 -2.75 6.45
N PHE A 59 -17.64 -2.25 6.30
CA PHE A 59 -17.29 -0.88 6.64
C PHE A 59 -17.32 0.06 5.44
N LYS A 60 -17.50 -0.48 4.22
CA LYS A 60 -17.27 0.21 2.94
C LYS A 60 -15.87 0.83 2.80
N LYS A 61 -14.91 0.33 3.58
CA LYS A 61 -13.52 0.80 3.61
C LYS A 61 -12.60 -0.39 3.57
N LEU A 62 -11.62 -0.35 2.69
CA LEU A 62 -10.67 -1.45 2.49
C LEU A 62 -9.23 -0.91 2.43
N GLU A 63 -8.36 -1.45 3.29
CA GLU A 63 -6.92 -1.23 3.24
C GLU A 63 -6.21 -2.41 2.60
N ILE A 64 -5.36 -2.12 1.63
CA ILE A 64 -4.58 -3.11 0.88
C ILE A 64 -3.11 -2.78 1.08
N ILE A 65 -2.42 -3.70 1.75
CA ILE A 65 -0.97 -3.69 1.92
C ILE A 65 -0.37 -4.90 1.20
N ASN A 66 0.89 -4.80 0.77
CA ASN A 66 1.50 -5.86 -0.04
C ASN A 66 3.02 -5.96 0.09
N SER A 67 3.58 -5.48 1.20
CA SER A 67 5.04 -5.46 1.44
C SER A 67 5.84 -4.77 0.32
N ALA A 68 5.19 -3.86 -0.42
CA ALA A 68 5.72 -3.04 -1.50
C ALA A 68 4.72 -1.89 -1.75
N SER A 69 4.81 -1.22 -2.90
CA SER A 69 3.78 -0.25 -3.31
C SER A 69 2.68 -0.95 -4.10
N VAL A 70 1.52 -0.29 -4.21
CA VAL A 70 0.41 -0.73 -5.09
C VAL A 70 0.86 -0.99 -6.54
N PHE A 71 1.89 -0.28 -7.02
CA PHE A 71 2.43 -0.41 -8.37
C PHE A 71 3.14 -1.74 -8.64
N GLU A 72 3.50 -2.49 -7.61
CA GLU A 72 4.06 -3.83 -7.73
C GLU A 72 2.99 -4.94 -7.83
N LEU A 73 1.70 -4.61 -7.64
CA LEU A 73 0.61 -5.56 -7.86
C LEU A 73 0.46 -5.88 -9.35
N PRO A 74 0.25 -7.15 -9.73
CA PRO A 74 -0.09 -7.49 -11.10
C PRO A 74 -1.37 -6.79 -11.56
N LYS A 75 -1.44 -6.45 -12.85
CA LYS A 75 -2.63 -5.79 -13.44
C LYS A 75 -3.91 -6.58 -13.19
N LYS A 76 -3.83 -7.91 -13.22
CA LYS A 76 -4.98 -8.78 -12.94
C LYS A 76 -5.44 -8.66 -11.49
N SER A 77 -4.53 -8.65 -10.51
CA SER A 77 -4.90 -8.41 -9.11
C SER A 77 -5.52 -7.02 -8.90
N LEU A 78 -5.03 -5.97 -9.58
CA LEU A 78 -5.67 -4.65 -9.55
C LEU A 78 -7.09 -4.68 -10.12
N GLN A 79 -7.32 -5.44 -11.20
CA GLN A 79 -8.66 -5.64 -11.75
C GLN A 79 -9.56 -6.39 -10.76
N ASP A 80 -9.06 -7.45 -10.11
CA ASP A 80 -9.83 -8.21 -9.13
C ASP A 80 -10.21 -7.33 -7.91
N ILE A 81 -9.31 -6.45 -7.47
CA ILE A 81 -9.61 -5.44 -6.44
C ILE A 81 -10.73 -4.51 -6.93
N LYS A 82 -10.64 -4.02 -8.17
CA LYS A 82 -11.65 -3.12 -8.76
C LYS A 82 -13.03 -3.77 -8.83
N ASP A 83 -13.08 -5.05 -9.18
CA ASP A 83 -14.32 -5.82 -9.23
C ASP A 83 -14.92 -5.97 -7.82
N ILE A 84 -14.10 -6.32 -6.82
CA ILE A 84 -14.53 -6.40 -5.41
C ILE A 84 -15.03 -5.05 -4.90
N VAL A 85 -14.32 -3.96 -5.19
CA VAL A 85 -14.68 -2.59 -4.79
C VAL A 85 -16.07 -2.23 -5.32
N SER A 86 -16.35 -2.56 -6.58
CA SER A 86 -17.66 -2.36 -7.19
C SER A 86 -18.75 -3.24 -6.54
N ILE A 87 -18.52 -4.55 -6.46
CA ILE A 87 -19.49 -5.54 -5.94
C ILE A 87 -19.84 -5.28 -4.47
N LYS A 88 -18.85 -4.88 -3.67
CA LYS A 88 -18.99 -4.66 -2.23
C LYS A 88 -19.27 -3.20 -1.86
N ALA A 89 -19.45 -2.33 -2.86
CA ALA A 89 -19.70 -0.90 -2.70
C ALA A 89 -18.69 -0.23 -1.74
N ILE A 90 -17.40 -0.50 -1.94
CA ILE A 90 -16.32 0.13 -1.19
C ILE A 90 -16.22 1.60 -1.61
N GLU A 91 -16.22 2.50 -0.63
CA GLU A 91 -16.20 3.95 -0.80
C GLU A 91 -14.81 4.55 -0.53
N ASP A 92 -14.05 4.01 0.43
CA ASP A 92 -12.64 4.39 0.67
C ASP A 92 -11.68 3.22 0.43
N LEU A 93 -10.60 3.48 -0.31
CA LEU A 93 -9.48 2.56 -0.50
C LEU A 93 -8.20 3.15 0.07
N TYR A 94 -7.43 2.33 0.78
CA TYR A 94 -6.13 2.72 1.31
C TYR A 94 -5.06 1.82 0.69
N PHE A 95 -4.07 2.43 0.05
CA PHE A 95 -2.90 1.74 -0.49
C PHE A 95 -1.62 2.28 0.14
N GLU A 96 -0.58 1.46 0.16
CA GLU A 96 0.78 1.91 0.44
C GLU A 96 1.53 2.23 -0.86
N SER A 97 2.32 3.30 -0.83
CA SER A 97 3.20 3.65 -1.92
C SER A 97 4.46 4.34 -1.45
N HIS A 98 5.59 3.89 -1.98
CA HIS A 98 6.88 4.51 -1.74
C HIS A 98 6.98 5.87 -2.44
N TYR A 99 7.73 6.81 -1.85
CA TYR A 99 7.85 8.20 -2.34
C TYR A 99 8.34 8.34 -3.79
N ASN A 100 9.06 7.33 -4.30
CA ASN A 100 9.53 7.26 -5.68
C ASN A 100 8.37 7.21 -6.70
N TYR A 101 7.15 6.86 -6.28
CA TYR A 101 5.95 6.82 -7.11
C TYR A 101 5.04 8.04 -6.97
N ARG A 102 5.44 9.09 -6.23
CA ARG A 102 4.59 10.27 -5.94
C ARG A 102 3.94 10.92 -7.18
N HIS A 103 4.62 10.88 -8.32
CA HIS A 103 4.13 11.45 -9.59
C HIS A 103 3.18 10.53 -10.37
N ARG A 104 2.91 9.33 -9.86
CA ARG A 104 2.07 8.31 -10.50
C ARG A 104 0.81 7.97 -9.71
N LEU A 105 0.59 8.60 -8.55
CA LEU A 105 -0.55 8.31 -7.68
C LEU A 105 -1.90 8.54 -8.38
N GLU A 106 -1.98 9.57 -9.24
CA GLU A 106 -3.17 9.86 -10.04
C GLU A 106 -3.55 8.74 -11.02
N GLU A 107 -2.58 7.93 -11.48
CA GLU A 107 -2.87 6.75 -12.32
C GLU A 107 -3.78 5.77 -11.57
N ILE A 108 -3.52 5.56 -10.28
CA ILE A 108 -4.28 4.64 -9.43
C ILE A 108 -5.61 5.29 -9.02
N ARG A 109 -5.64 6.58 -8.65
CA ARG A 109 -6.90 7.29 -8.36
C ARG A 109 -7.87 7.23 -9.55
N SER A 110 -7.37 7.47 -10.76
CA SER A 110 -8.17 7.39 -11.99
C SER A 110 -8.64 5.97 -12.31
N TYR A 111 -7.89 4.94 -11.89
CA TYR A 111 -8.25 3.55 -12.13
C TYR A 111 -9.47 3.09 -11.30
N PHE A 112 -9.73 3.74 -10.15
CA PHE A 112 -10.88 3.49 -9.25
C PHE A 112 -11.84 4.69 -9.22
N PRO A 113 -12.60 4.95 -10.30
CA PRO A 113 -13.47 6.12 -10.37
C PRO A 113 -14.59 6.05 -9.34
N GLY A 114 -14.90 7.18 -8.70
CA GLY A 114 -15.95 7.29 -7.68
C GLY A 114 -15.57 6.75 -6.29
N VAL A 115 -14.33 6.29 -6.12
CA VAL A 115 -13.80 5.77 -4.85
C VAL A 115 -12.76 6.74 -4.31
N ASN A 116 -12.79 6.97 -3.00
CA ASN A 116 -11.83 7.83 -2.34
C ASN A 116 -10.53 7.05 -2.05
N VAL A 117 -9.59 7.12 -2.99
CA VAL A 117 -8.30 6.43 -2.89
C VAL A 117 -7.28 7.28 -2.13
N LYS A 118 -6.82 6.75 -1.01
CA LYS A 118 -5.82 7.36 -0.12
C LYS A 118 -4.50 6.58 -0.15
N PHE A 119 -3.39 7.31 -0.10
CA PHE A 119 -2.06 6.72 -0.02
C PHE A 119 -1.40 6.94 1.33
N LYS A 120 -0.81 5.86 1.85
CA LYS A 120 0.12 5.90 2.98
C LYS A 120 1.54 5.82 2.44
N CYS A 121 2.43 6.68 2.96
CA CYS A 121 3.84 6.66 2.59
C CYS A 121 4.72 6.34 3.81
N GLY A 122 5.63 5.38 3.66
CA GLY A 122 6.66 5.12 4.67
C GLY A 122 7.73 6.22 4.66
N ILE A 123 7.54 7.28 5.44
CA ILE A 123 8.54 8.33 5.67
C ILE A 123 9.50 7.94 6.79
N GLU A 124 8.98 7.23 7.80
CA GLU A 124 9.64 6.71 9.00
C GLU A 124 10.15 7.78 9.97
N THR A 125 10.81 8.81 9.46
CA THR A 125 11.33 9.95 10.22
C THR A 125 11.46 11.17 9.31
N PHE A 126 11.29 12.36 9.88
CA PHE A 126 11.54 13.62 9.16
C PHE A 126 13.01 14.04 9.17
N ASP A 127 13.85 13.43 10.01
CA ASP A 127 15.30 13.59 9.95
C ASP A 127 15.85 12.98 8.65
N ASP A 128 16.34 13.82 7.74
CA ASP A 128 16.81 13.40 6.42
C ASP A 128 18.05 12.50 6.49
N ASP A 129 18.99 12.83 7.37
CA ASP A 129 20.22 12.07 7.55
C ASP A 129 19.90 10.69 8.10
N PHE A 130 19.02 10.60 9.10
CA PHE A 130 18.58 9.31 9.64
C PHE A 130 17.81 8.50 8.60
N ARG A 131 16.85 9.13 7.90
CA ARG A 131 16.02 8.48 6.87
C ARG A 131 16.84 7.91 5.72
N ASN A 132 17.86 8.63 5.24
CA ASN A 132 18.56 8.25 4.02
C ASN A 132 19.91 7.59 4.24
N LYS A 133 20.70 7.99 5.25
CA LYS A 133 22.01 7.38 5.52
C LYS A 133 21.89 6.08 6.31
N TYR A 134 21.00 6.03 7.30
CA TYR A 134 20.85 4.88 8.20
C TYR A 134 19.74 3.94 7.74
N LEU A 135 18.52 4.45 7.57
CA LEU A 135 17.36 3.63 7.15
C LEU A 135 17.36 3.31 5.65
N LYS A 136 18.21 3.98 4.87
CA LYS A 136 18.38 3.78 3.42
C LYS A 136 17.05 3.85 2.65
N LYS A 137 16.17 4.79 3.02
CA LYS A 137 14.85 4.94 2.39
C LYS A 137 14.91 5.50 0.97
N GLY A 138 15.92 6.30 0.63
CA GLY A 138 15.99 6.94 -0.69
C GLY A 138 14.83 7.91 -0.93
N VAL A 139 14.46 8.65 0.10
CA VAL A 139 13.34 9.59 0.10
C VAL A 139 13.88 10.97 0.44
N SER A 140 13.88 11.86 -0.55
CA SER A 140 14.35 13.24 -0.41
C SER A 140 13.21 14.19 -0.79
N PHE A 141 13.00 15.19 0.06
CA PHE A 141 12.01 16.26 -0.07
C PHE A 141 12.49 17.45 0.76
N ASP A 142 12.10 18.66 0.39
CA ASP A 142 12.61 19.88 1.06
C ASP A 142 11.92 20.12 2.39
N ASN A 143 10.62 19.81 2.47
CA ASN A 143 9.83 20.02 3.68
C ASN A 143 8.59 19.10 3.72
N PRO A 144 8.00 18.87 4.91
CA PRO A 144 6.86 17.97 5.06
C PRO A 144 5.61 18.33 4.23
N LYS A 145 5.45 19.61 3.83
CA LYS A 145 4.31 20.02 3.00
C LYS A 145 4.39 19.43 1.59
N GLU A 146 5.60 19.16 1.08
CA GLU A 146 5.77 18.47 -0.20
C GLU A 146 5.18 17.06 -0.12
N VAL A 147 5.48 16.31 0.94
CA VAL A 147 4.91 14.98 1.17
C VAL A 147 3.40 15.03 1.30
N ALA A 148 2.88 15.98 2.08
CA ALA A 148 1.44 16.18 2.27
C ALA A 148 0.70 16.59 0.98
N GLY A 149 1.42 17.15 -0.01
CA GLY A 149 0.87 17.44 -1.33
C GLY A 149 0.60 16.20 -2.18
N TYR A 150 1.21 15.06 -1.84
CA TYR A 150 1.06 13.80 -2.59
C TYR A 150 0.30 12.73 -1.81
N PHE A 151 0.61 12.58 -0.51
CA PHE A 151 0.17 11.46 0.32
C PHE A 151 -0.76 11.91 1.44
N ASP A 152 -1.79 11.11 1.69
CA ASP A 152 -2.84 11.39 2.69
C ASP A 152 -2.38 11.06 4.11
N THR A 153 -1.49 10.07 4.24
CA THR A 153 -0.98 9.60 5.52
C THR A 153 0.47 9.15 5.40
N ILE A 154 1.16 9.13 6.53
CA ILE A 154 2.55 8.67 6.62
C ILE A 154 2.68 7.58 7.69
N CYS A 155 3.65 6.69 7.50
CA CYS A 155 4.15 5.82 8.56
C CYS A 155 5.37 6.48 9.20
N LEU A 156 5.44 6.40 10.54
CA LEU A 156 6.59 6.80 11.35
C LEU A 156 7.09 5.59 12.11
N LEU A 157 8.40 5.46 12.22
CA LEU A 157 9.07 4.38 12.93
C LEU A 157 9.77 4.99 14.16
N VAL A 158 9.47 4.46 15.34
CA VAL A 158 9.91 5.02 16.62
C VAL A 158 10.58 3.92 17.44
N GLY A 159 11.74 4.23 18.03
CA GLY A 159 12.47 3.30 18.90
C GLY A 159 13.36 2.31 18.17
N ILE A 160 13.84 2.68 16.98
CA ILE A 160 14.87 1.97 16.22
C ILE A 160 16.24 2.63 16.40
#